data_AF-A0A963T208-F1
#
_entry.id   AF-A0A963T208-F1
#
_cell.length_a   1.000
_cell.length_b   1.000
_cell.length_c   1.000
_cell.angle_alpha   90.00
_cell.angle_beta   90.00
_cell.angle_gamma   90.00
#
_symmetry.space_group_name_H-M   'P 1'
#
loop_
_entity.id
_entity.type
_entity.pdbx_description
1 polymer ?
#
loop_
_entity_poly.entity_id
_entity_poly.type
_entity_poly.pdbx_seq_one_letter_code
_entity_poly.pdbx_strand_id
1 'polypeptide(L)'
;MKKLLIATVAAVALGSVPANASSTQDQISLCASALQAQGLAPADEFRTKFVSLKGASVRTLKVKLIPTSGGETKVAECRIQGDTIVDATIKS
;
A
#
# COMPACT_ATOMS: atom_id res chain seq x y z
N MET A 1 1.40 61.22 9.50
CA MET A 1 1.84 60.18 10.46
C MET A 1 0.94 58.97 10.28
N LYS A 2 1.52 57.77 10.07
CA LYS A 2 1.11 56.47 10.68
C LYS A 2 -0.36 56.02 10.45
N LYS A 3 -0.70 54.85 9.90
CA LYS A 3 0.01 53.56 9.76
C LYS A 3 -0.65 52.75 8.64
N LEU A 4 0.20 52.12 7.84
CA LEU A 4 -0.06 50.89 7.09
C LEU A 4 -0.68 49.84 8.03
N LEU A 5 -1.76 49.17 7.63
CA LEU A 5 -2.14 47.87 8.19
C LEU A 5 -2.82 47.04 7.10
N ILE A 6 -1.97 46.21 6.51
CA ILE A 6 -2.26 45.11 5.59
C ILE A 6 -3.10 44.09 6.35
N ALA A 7 -4.27 43.73 5.81
CA ALA A 7 -5.06 42.60 6.28
C ALA A 7 -5.19 41.58 5.13
N THR A 8 -4.24 40.67 5.13
CA THR A 8 -4.16 39.47 4.29
C THR A 8 -5.30 38.53 4.63
N VAL A 9 -6.10 38.11 3.65
CA VAL A 9 -6.83 36.83 3.72
C VAL A 9 -6.77 36.19 2.34
N ALA A 10 -5.68 35.48 2.06
CA ALA A 10 -5.66 34.48 1.01
C ALA A 10 -6.42 33.27 1.55
N ALA A 11 -7.69 33.12 1.16
CA ALA A 11 -8.45 31.91 1.40
C ALA A 11 -7.88 30.80 0.51
N VAL A 12 -6.86 30.11 1.02
CA VAL A 12 -6.42 28.83 0.46
C VAL A 12 -7.56 27.87 0.74
N ALA A 13 -8.40 27.63 -0.28
CA ALA A 13 -9.30 26.50 -0.31
C ALA A 13 -8.41 25.25 -0.25
N LEU A 14 -8.16 24.77 0.97
CA LEU A 14 -7.60 23.47 1.22
C LEU A 14 -8.56 22.48 0.58
N GLY A 15 -8.18 22.00 -0.60
CA GLY A 15 -8.89 20.97 -1.31
C GLY A 15 -9.12 19.83 -0.34
N SER A 16 -10.39 19.55 -0.07
CA SER A 16 -10.82 18.33 0.54
C SER A 16 -10.50 17.20 -0.44
N VAL A 17 -9.25 16.74 -0.45
CA VAL A 17 -8.93 15.42 -0.99
C VAL A 17 -9.67 14.44 -0.09
N PRO A 18 -10.58 13.63 -0.63
CA PRO A 18 -11.28 12.63 0.17
C PRO A 18 -10.25 11.64 0.69
N ALA A 19 -9.82 11.83 1.93
CA ALA A 19 -9.19 10.82 2.74
C ALA A 19 -10.28 9.79 3.04
N ASN A 20 -10.44 8.77 2.19
CA ASN A 20 -11.12 7.50 2.47
C ASN A 20 -11.13 6.61 1.23
N ALA A 21 -9.94 6.28 0.74
CA ALA A 21 -9.71 5.11 -0.08
C ALA A 21 -8.25 4.72 0.15
N SER A 22 -7.98 4.03 1.26
CA SER A 22 -6.78 3.19 1.35
C SER A 22 -6.86 2.29 0.12
N SER A 23 -6.16 2.70 -0.93
CA SER A 23 -6.42 2.20 -2.27
C SER A 23 -5.88 0.79 -2.31
N THR A 24 -6.44 -0.07 -3.16
CA THR A 24 -5.88 -1.42 -3.33
C THR A 24 -4.37 -1.36 -3.60
N GLN A 25 -3.91 -0.29 -4.25
CA GLN A 25 -2.49 0.04 -4.46
C GLN A 25 -1.69 0.24 -3.16
N ASP A 26 -2.23 0.94 -2.16
CA ASP A 26 -1.59 1.12 -0.85
C ASP A 26 -1.49 -0.22 -0.12
N GLN A 27 -2.56 -1.01 -0.18
CA GLN A 27 -2.58 -2.36 0.40
C GLN A 27 -1.58 -3.31 -0.26
N ILE A 28 -1.43 -3.22 -1.59
CA ILE A 28 -0.39 -3.94 -2.34
C ILE A 28 1.00 -3.50 -1.90
N SER A 29 1.23 -2.20 -1.75
CA SER A 29 2.54 -1.68 -1.31
C SER A 29 2.88 -2.10 0.11
N LEU A 30 1.90 -2.10 1.03
CA LEU A 30 2.06 -2.59 2.40
C LEU A 30 2.40 -4.08 2.44
N CYS A 31 1.69 -4.89 1.65
CA CYS A 31 1.97 -6.33 1.56
C CYS A 31 3.34 -6.62 0.95
N ALA A 32 3.69 -5.94 -0.14
CA ALA A 32 5.00 -6.05 -0.76
C ALA A 32 6.12 -5.67 0.22
N SER A 33 5.92 -4.59 0.99
CA SER A 33 6.88 -4.16 2.01
C SER A 33 7.01 -5.17 3.15
N ALA A 34 5.91 -5.76 3.60
CA ALA A 34 5.93 -6.79 4.65
C ALA A 34 6.63 -8.08 4.19
N LEU A 35 6.50 -8.46 2.92
CA LEU A 35 7.21 -9.61 2.35
C LEU A 35 8.71 -9.32 2.19
N GLN A 36 9.07 -8.09 1.80
CA GLN A 36 10.46 -7.65 1.74
C GLN A 36 11.13 -7.61 3.11
N ALA A 37 10.45 -7.05 4.13
CA ALA A 37 10.95 -6.97 5.49
C ALA A 37 11.22 -8.34 6.12
N GLN A 38 10.47 -9.36 5.70
CA GLN A 38 10.69 -10.76 6.11
C GLN A 38 11.72 -11.50 5.25
N GLY A 39 12.29 -10.86 4.23
CA GLY A 39 13.21 -11.49 3.28
C GLY A 39 12.54 -12.53 2.37
N LEU A 40 11.21 -12.54 2.29
CA LEU A 40 10.44 -13.52 1.53
C LEU A 40 10.35 -13.17 0.04
N ALA A 41 10.33 -11.88 -0.29
CA ALA A 41 10.26 -11.39 -1.67
C ALA A 41 10.97 -10.05 -1.84
N PRO A 42 12.31 -10.02 -1.99
CA PRO A 42 13.05 -8.79 -2.25
C PRO A 42 12.59 -8.12 -3.55
N ALA A 43 12.47 -6.78 -3.54
CA ALA A 43 11.90 -6.02 -4.65
C ALA A 43 12.70 -6.12 -5.96
N ASP A 44 14.01 -6.29 -5.87
CA ASP A 44 14.89 -6.45 -7.04
C ASP A 44 14.76 -7.84 -7.70
N GLU A 45 14.35 -8.85 -6.93
CA GLU A 45 14.24 -10.24 -7.41
C GLU A 45 12.82 -10.61 -7.83
N PHE A 46 11.79 -9.97 -7.26
CA PHE A 46 10.40 -10.32 -7.50
C PHE A 46 9.52 -9.11 -7.83
N ARG A 47 8.80 -9.20 -8.96
CA ARG A 47 7.69 -8.29 -9.27
C ARG A 47 6.40 -8.80 -8.64
N THR A 48 5.74 -7.95 -7.85
CA THR A 48 4.42 -8.23 -7.26
C THR A 48 3.31 -7.83 -8.23
N LYS A 49 2.40 -8.76 -8.54
CA LYS A 49 1.18 -8.49 -9.31
C LYS A 49 -0.05 -8.76 -8.45
N PHE A 50 -0.98 -7.81 -8.39
CA PHE A 50 -2.25 -8.01 -7.70
C PHE A 50 -3.03 -9.19 -8.30
N VAL A 51 -3.55 -10.06 -7.43
CA VAL A 51 -4.43 -11.16 -7.84
C VAL A 51 -5.86 -10.90 -7.35
N SER A 52 -6.03 -10.70 -6.05
CA SER A 52 -7.35 -10.49 -5.46
C SER A 52 -7.26 -9.91 -4.06
N LEU A 53 -8.28 -9.16 -3.67
CA LEU A 53 -8.51 -8.74 -2.29
C LEU A 53 -9.88 -9.26 -1.85
N LYS A 54 -9.96 -9.97 -0.72
CA LYS A 54 -11.21 -10.55 -0.21
C LYS A 54 -11.31 -10.36 1.29
N GLY A 55 -12.53 -10.31 1.83
CA GLY A 55 -12.80 -10.17 3.25
C GLY A 55 -13.25 -8.75 3.63
N ALA A 56 -13.99 -8.65 4.74
CA ALA A 56 -14.57 -7.41 5.22
C ALA A 56 -13.70 -6.79 6.33
N SER A 57 -13.72 -7.38 7.54
CA SER A 57 -12.99 -6.89 8.71
C SER A 57 -11.49 -7.22 8.67
N VAL A 58 -11.15 -8.42 8.21
CA VAL A 58 -9.79 -8.82 7.88
C VAL A 58 -9.75 -9.12 6.39
N ARG A 59 -9.00 -8.30 5.65
CA ARG A 59 -8.85 -8.41 4.20
C ARG A 59 -7.65 -9.28 3.87
N THR A 60 -7.86 -10.36 3.13
CA THR A 60 -6.81 -11.18 2.55
C THR A 60 -6.47 -10.65 1.16
N LEU A 61 -5.28 -10.08 1.04
CA LEU A 61 -4.68 -9.64 -0.21
C LEU A 61 -3.79 -10.75 -0.77
N LYS A 62 -4.09 -11.19 -2.00
CA LYS A 62 -3.27 -12.11 -2.78
C LYS A 62 -2.45 -11.34 -3.79
N VAL A 63 -1.14 -11.52 -3.77
CA VAL A 63 -0.22 -11.00 -4.79
C VAL A 63 0.60 -12.13 -5.38
N LYS A 64 0.81 -12.10 -6.69
CA LYS A 64 1.67 -13.04 -7.40
C LYS A 64 3.09 -12.47 -7.43
N LEU A 65 4.04 -13.24 -6.97
CA LEU A 65 5.46 -12.95 -7.00
C LEU A 65 6.04 -13.55 -8.28
N ILE A 66 6.51 -12.69 -9.17
CA ILE A 66 7.07 -13.07 -10.46
C ILE A 66 8.57 -12.80 -10.41
N PRO A 67 9.44 -13.83 -10.39
CA PRO A 67 10.88 -13.64 -10.35
C PRO A 67 11.39 -12.94 -11.62
N THR A 68 12.32 -12.01 -11.46
CA THR A 68 12.92 -11.22 -12.56
C THR A 68 13.98 -11.99 -13.34
N SER A 69 14.71 -12.91 -12.69
CA SER A 69 15.79 -13.70 -13.30
C SER A 69 15.34 -15.00 -13.97
N GLY A 70 14.03 -15.21 -14.14
CA GLY A 70 13.46 -16.48 -14.59
C GLY A 70 13.39 -17.50 -13.45
N GLY A 71 12.20 -18.05 -13.23
CA GLY A 71 11.95 -18.98 -12.12
C GLY A 71 10.46 -19.19 -11.88
N GLU A 72 10.12 -19.95 -10.85
CA GLU A 72 8.73 -20.24 -10.50
C GLU A 72 8.03 -19.03 -9.87
N THR A 73 6.85 -18.70 -10.41
CA THR A 73 6.00 -17.67 -9.81
C THR A 73 5.35 -18.22 -8.55
N LYS A 74 5.45 -17.49 -7.44
CA LYS A 74 4.79 -17.84 -6.17
C LYS A 74 3.59 -16.94 -5.92
N VAL A 75 2.71 -17.30 -4.99
CA VAL A 75 1.60 -16.44 -4.58
C VAL A 75 1.79 -16.09 -3.11
N ALA A 76 1.94 -14.82 -2.79
CA ALA A 76 1.90 -14.38 -1.41
C ALA A 76 0.48 -13.97 -1.00
N GLU A 77 0.12 -14.32 0.23
CA GLU A 77 -1.08 -13.84 0.90
C GLU A 77 -0.67 -12.94 2.06
N CYS A 78 -1.25 -11.75 2.12
CA CYS A 78 -1.17 -10.85 3.26
C CYS A 78 -2.56 -10.67 3.86
N ARG A 79 -2.69 -10.84 5.16
CA ARG A 79 -3.91 -10.45 5.89
C ARG A 79 -3.73 -9.05 6.43
N ILE A 80 -4.72 -8.22 6.16
CA ILE A 80 -4.76 -6.80 6.49
C ILE A 80 -5.95 -6.58 7.41
N GLN A 81 -5.73 -5.95 8.55
CA GLN A 81 -6.79 -5.51 9.45
C GLN A 81 -6.68 -4.00 9.59
N GLY A 82 -7.70 -3.27 9.10
CA GLY A 82 -7.60 -1.82 8.91
C GLY A 82 -6.49 -1.46 7.93
N ASP A 83 -5.44 -0.81 8.43
CA ASP A 83 -4.23 -0.41 7.67
C ASP A 83 -2.96 -1.16 8.13
N THR A 84 -3.12 -2.26 8.88
CA THR A 84 -1.98 -3.05 9.40
C THR A 84 -1.95 -4.44 8.78
N ILE A 85 -0.75 -4.90 8.38
CA ILE A 85 -0.51 -6.29 7.98
C ILE A 85 -0.40 -7.13 9.26
N VAL A 86 -1.35 -8.04 9.46
CA VAL A 86 -1.39 -8.94 10.63
C VAL A 86 -0.79 -10.31 10.34
N ASP A 87 -0.66 -10.68 9.06
CA ASP A 87 -0.04 -11.93 8.61
C ASP A 87 0.45 -11.76 7.18
N ALA A 88 1.59 -12.34 6.82
CA ALA A 88 2.09 -12.36 5.46
C ALA A 88 2.84 -13.67 5.21
N THR A 89 2.38 -14.45 4.22
CA THR A 89 2.89 -15.79 3.94
C THR A 89 3.02 -16.02 2.44
N ILE A 90 3.97 -16.86 2.03
CA ILE A 90 4.08 -17.34 0.65
C ILE A 90 3.39 -18.70 0.53
N LYS A 91 2.41 -18.79 -0.36
CA LYS A 91 1.82 -20.02 -0.87
C LYS A 91 2.59 -20.44 -2.13
N SER A 92 3.20 -21.63 -2.05
CA SER A 92 3.76 -22.35 -3.20
C SER A 92 2.69 -23.20 -3.86
#